data_AF-A0A7Y0S5D8-F1
#
_entry.id   AF-A0A7Y0S5D8-F1
#
_cell.length_a   1.000
_cell.length_b   1.000
_cell.length_c   1.000
_cell.angle_alpha   90.00
_cell.angle_beta   90.00
_cell.angle_gamma   90.00
#
_symmetry.space_group_name_H-M   'P 1'
#
loop_
_entity.id
_entity.type
_entity.pdbx_description
1 polymer ?
#
loop_
_entity_poly.entity_id
_entity_poly.type
_entity_poly.pdbx_seq_one_letter_code
_entity_poly.pdbx_strand_id
1 'polypeptide(L)' 'IDIQQYLNEFDGVHGVLDDMRMGKEEVLVKLRPGAEAYGINGQLIANQLRAAFFGQTADEIQVGVENISIEVRLNKAQAG' A
#
# COMPACT_ATOMS: atom_id res chain seq x y z
N ILE A 1 17.20 -19.97 -2.93
CA ILE A 1 17.97 -20.65 -4.00
C ILE A 1 18.77 -21.84 -3.44
N ASP A 2 19.56 -21.66 -2.36
CA ASP A 2 20.41 -22.72 -1.77
C ASP A 2 19.70 -24.06 -1.48
N ILE A 3 18.52 -24.00 -0.83
CA ILE A 3 17.81 -25.20 -0.38
C ILE A 3 17.23 -26.01 -1.54
N GLN A 4 16.79 -25.34 -2.61
CA GLN A 4 16.25 -26.03 -3.78
C GLN A 4 17.35 -26.74 -4.57
N GLN A 5 18.53 -26.14 -4.67
CA GLN A 5 19.69 -26.78 -5.28
C GLN A 5 20.10 -28.02 -4.49
N TYR A 6 20.22 -27.91 -3.17
CA TYR A 6 20.54 -29.03 -2.29
C TYR A 6 19.52 -30.19 -2.39
N LEU A 7 18.22 -29.90 -2.46
CA LEU A 7 17.18 -30.92 -2.55
C LEU A 7 17.15 -31.64 -3.90
N ASN A 8 17.58 -30.98 -4.98
CA ASN A 8 17.68 -31.60 -6.31
C ASN A 8 18.88 -32.55 -6.46
N GLU A 9 19.77 -32.64 -5.47
CA GLU A 9 20.91 -33.58 -5.47
C GLU A 9 20.51 -35.02 -5.08
N PHE A 10 19.31 -35.21 -4.52
CA PHE A 10 18.83 -36.52 -4.08
C PHE A 10 18.00 -37.21 -5.16
N ASP A 11 18.44 -38.41 -5.55
CA ASP A 11 17.76 -39.22 -6.56
C ASP A 11 16.35 -39.63 -6.06
N GLY A 12 15.32 -39.30 -6.84
CA GLY A 12 13.90 -39.50 -6.49
C GLY A 12 13.16 -38.26 -5.95
N VAL A 13 13.84 -37.12 -5.77
CA VAL A 13 13.18 -35.84 -5.45
C VAL A 13 12.69 -35.19 -6.75
N HIS A 14 11.37 -35.00 -6.84
CA HIS A 14 10.72 -34.36 -7.99
C HIS A 14 9.71 -33.32 -7.50
N GLY A 15 9.53 -32.24 -8.29
CA GLY A 15 8.53 -31.21 -7.99
C GLY A 15 8.96 -30.16 -6.95
N VAL A 16 10.26 -29.89 -6.82
CA VAL A 16 10.75 -28.76 -6.02
C VAL A 16 10.30 -27.46 -6.71
N LEU A 17 9.40 -26.70 -6.06
CA LEU A 17 8.87 -25.44 -6.55
C LEU A 17 9.20 -24.32 -5.57
N ASP A 18 9.53 -23.15 -6.12
CA ASP A 18 9.69 -21.91 -5.37
C ASP A 18 8.36 -21.15 -5.37
N ASP A 19 7.80 -20.89 -4.19
CA ASP A 19 6.62 -20.02 -4.03
C ASP A 19 7.00 -18.56 -3.75
N MET A 20 8.30 -18.27 -3.62
CA MET A 20 8.80 -16.93 -3.39
C MET A 20 8.52 -16.04 -4.60
N ARG A 21 7.63 -15.08 -4.40
CA ARG A 21 7.43 -13.98 -5.35
C ARG A 21 8.45 -12.89 -5.06
N MET A 22 9.06 -12.34 -6.10
CA MET A 22 9.84 -11.13 -5.97
C MET A 22 8.96 -10.03 -5.35
N GLY A 23 9.51 -9.30 -4.38
CA GLY A 23 8.82 -8.17 -3.76
C GLY A 23 8.39 -7.14 -4.82
N LYS A 24 7.27 -6.46 -4.58
CA LYS A 24 6.84 -5.34 -5.42
C LYS A 24 7.69 -4.10 -5.09
N GLU A 25 7.72 -3.14 -6.00
CA GLU A 25 8.31 -1.82 -5.70
C GLU A 25 7.53 -1.14 -4.56
N GLU A 26 8.25 -0.60 -3.58
CA GLU A 26 7.69 0.05 -2.40
C GLU A 26 8.33 1.43 -2.19
N VAL A 27 7.51 2.41 -1.80
CA VAL A 27 7.97 3.74 -1.40
C VAL A 27 7.95 3.85 0.11
N LEU A 28 9.11 4.00 0.73
CA LEU A 28 9.24 4.11 2.19
C LEU A 28 9.23 5.58 2.62
N VAL A 29 8.22 5.97 3.40
CA VAL A 29 8.09 7.32 3.95
C VAL A 29 8.41 7.31 5.44
N LYS A 30 9.30 8.21 5.87
CA LYS A 30 9.68 8.41 7.28
C LYS A 30 9.57 9.88 7.65
N LEU A 31 9.06 10.15 8.85
CA LEU A 31 9.10 11.49 9.43
C LEU A 31 10.54 11.88 9.74
N ARG A 32 10.85 13.16 9.52
CA ARG A 32 12.12 13.73 9.96
C ARG A 32 12.14 13.83 11.49
N PRO A 33 13.30 13.64 12.14
CA PRO A 33 13.43 13.90 13.57
C PRO A 33 12.94 15.31 13.91
N GLY A 34 12.13 15.45 14.96
CA GLY A 34 11.56 16.73 15.38
C GLY A 34 10.30 17.19 14.62
N ALA A 35 9.80 16.44 13.62
CA ALA A 35 8.53 16.77 12.95
C ALA A 35 7.32 16.73 13.91
N GLU A 36 7.40 15.89 14.96
CA GLU A 36 6.38 15.81 16.01
C GLU A 36 6.22 17.13 16.78
N ALA A 37 7.30 17.91 16.93
CA ALA A 37 7.24 19.22 17.57
C ALA A 37 6.40 20.24 16.78
N TYR A 38 6.21 20.00 15.48
CA TYR A 38 5.33 20.78 14.61
C TYR A 38 3.90 20.20 14.54
N GLY A 39 3.57 19.23 15.40
CA GLY A 39 2.26 18.56 15.40
C GLY A 39 2.07 17.57 14.25
N ILE A 40 3.13 17.26 13.48
CA ILE A 40 3.06 16.27 12.41
C ILE A 40 3.33 14.89 13.01
N ASN A 41 2.36 13.98 12.85
CA ASN A 41 2.48 12.60 13.29
C ASN A 41 2.34 11.62 12.12
N GLY A 42 2.74 10.36 12.36
CA GLY A 42 2.76 9.33 11.33
C GLY A 42 1.36 9.00 10.79
N GLN A 43 0.35 9.05 11.65
CA GLN A 43 -1.03 8.78 11.27
C GLN A 43 -1.57 9.83 10.29
N LEU A 44 -1.25 11.10 10.51
CA LEU A 44 -1.66 12.21 9.66
C LEU A 44 -1.05 12.08 8.26
N ILE A 45 0.25 11.81 8.17
CA ILE A 45 0.93 11.58 6.88
C ILE A 45 0.39 10.33 6.19
N ALA A 46 0.18 9.23 6.91
CA ALA A 46 -0.35 8.00 6.35
C ALA A 46 -1.77 8.20 5.78
N ASN A 47 -2.63 8.94 6.50
CA ASN A 47 -3.97 9.28 6.02
C ASN A 47 -3.91 10.18 4.78
N GLN A 48 -3.04 11.19 4.77
CA GLN A 48 -2.88 12.10 3.64
C GLN A 48 -2.38 11.38 2.38
N LEU A 49 -1.40 10.48 2.52
CA LEU A 49 -0.90 9.67 1.40
C LEU A 49 -1.98 8.73 0.88
N ARG A 50 -2.70 8.04 1.77
CA ARG A 50 -3.81 7.18 1.35
C ARG A 50 -4.87 7.97 0.57
N ALA A 51 -5.28 9.12 1.08
CA ALA A 51 -6.27 9.98 0.42
C ALA A 51 -5.76 10.53 -0.92
N ALA A 52 -4.46 10.83 -1.04
CA ALA A 52 -3.85 11.29 -2.27
C ALA A 52 -3.94 10.25 -3.40
N PHE A 53 -3.65 8.97 -3.10
CA PHE A 53 -3.64 7.89 -4.10
C PHE A 53 -5.00 7.23 -4.32
N PHE A 54 -5.79 7.06 -3.26
CA PHE A 54 -7.04 6.28 -3.30
C PHE A 54 -8.30 7.13 -3.19
N GLY A 55 -8.16 8.41 -2.86
CA GLY A 55 -9.29 9.24 -2.49
C GLY A 55 -9.74 9.03 -1.05
N GLN A 56 -10.69 9.86 -0.64
CA GLN A 56 -11.36 9.77 0.65
C GLN A 56 -12.84 10.08 0.45
N THR A 57 -13.72 9.26 1.02
CA THR A 57 -15.14 9.58 1.11
C THR A 57 -15.31 10.76 2.06
N ALA A 58 -15.82 11.87 1.52
CA ALA A 58 -16.08 13.09 2.29
C ALA A 58 -17.43 13.04 2.98
N ASP A 59 -18.45 12.55 2.28
CA ASP A 59 -19.80 12.43 2.82
C ASP A 59 -20.61 11.41 2.02
N GLU A 60 -21.76 11.04 2.55
CA GLU A 60 -22.74 10.20 1.89
C GLU A 60 -24.13 10.82 2.08
N ILE A 61 -24.78 11.17 0.96
CA ILE A 61 -26.03 11.91 0.96
C ILE A 61 -27.16 11.09 0.34
N GLN A 62 -28.35 11.23 0.91
CA GLN A 62 -29.56 10.60 0.38
C GLN A 62 -30.27 11.56 -0.56
N VAL A 63 -30.50 11.15 -1.82
CA VAL A 63 -31.27 11.89 -2.80
C VAL A 63 -32.47 11.04 -3.22
N GLY A 64 -33.64 11.34 -2.66
CA GLY A 64 -34.84 10.53 -2.87
C GLY A 64 -34.68 9.12 -2.30
N VAL A 65 -34.69 8.11 -3.17
CA VAL A 65 -34.47 6.70 -2.79
C VAL A 65 -33.01 6.25 -2.98
N GLU A 66 -32.17 7.11 -3.56
CA GLU A 66 -30.78 6.78 -3.86
C GLU A 66 -29.85 7.27 -2.75
N ASN A 67 -28.79 6.51 -2.52
CA ASN A 67 -27.71 6.88 -1.62
C ASN A 67 -26.46 7.17 -2.47
N ILE A 68 -25.89 8.37 -2.32
CA ILE A 68 -24.80 8.89 -3.16
C ILE A 68 -23.59 9.17 -2.28
N SER A 69 -22.47 8.48 -2.55
CA SER A 69 -21.19 8.75 -1.90
C SER A 69 -20.41 9.84 -2.62
N ILE A 70 -19.89 10.80 -1.85
CA ILE A 70 -19.07 11.90 -2.34
C ILE A 70 -17.61 11.57 -2.02
N GLU A 71 -16.80 11.38 -3.05
CA GLU A 71 -15.36 11.11 -2.89
C GLU A 71 -14.50 12.29 -3.34
N VAL A 72 -13.54 12.65 -2.49
CA VAL A 72 -12.52 13.66 -2.79
C VAL A 72 -11.23 12.96 -3.17
N ARG A 73 -10.67 13.36 -4.32
CA ARG A 73 -9.41 12.83 -4.86
C ARG A 73 -8.54 13.98 -5.34
N LEU A 74 -7.21 13.84 -5.22
CA LEU A 74 -6.30 14.75 -5.89
C LEU A 74 -6.43 14.59 -7.42
N ASN A 75 -6.09 15.64 -8.15
CA ASN A 75 -6.03 15.53 -9.61
C ASN A 75 -4.96 14.50 -10.00
N LYS A 76 -5.10 13.83 -11.15
CA LYS A 76 -4.17 12.76 -11.57
C LYS A 76 -2.71 13.20 -11.68
N ALA A 77 -2.44 14.44 -12.08
CA ALA A 77 -1.09 15.01 -12.14
C ALA A 77 -0.52 15.39 -10.76
N GLN A 78 -1.34 15.43 -9.71
CA GLN A 78 -0.96 15.75 -8.34
C GLN A 78 -0.92 14.52 -7.42
N ALA A 79 -1.54 13.42 -7.83
CA ALA A 79 -1.65 12.19 -7.04
C ALA A 79 -0.37 11.34 -7.04
N GLY A 80 0.59 11.59 -7.94
CA GLY A 80 1.86 10.86 -8.05
C GLY A 80 2.42 10.90 -9.46
#